data_AF-A0A127FC91-F1
#
_entry.id   AF-A0A127FC91-F1
#
_cell.length_a   1.000
_cell.length_b   1.000
_cell.length_c   1.000
_cell.angle_alpha   90.00
_cell.angle_beta   90.00
_cell.angle_gamma   90.00
#
_symmetry.space_group_name_H-M   'P 1'
#
loop_
_entity.id
_entity.type
_entity.pdbx_description
1 polymer ?
#
loop_
_entity_poly.entity_id
_entity_poly.type
_entity_poly.pdbx_seq_one_letter_code
_entity_poly.pdbx_strand_id
1 'polypeptide(L)' 'MQTPLSRLPQLVTCTLLVAALAGCTLVKPWERDLHARPDMQPDSLDIAIDEHIYFSKEASSGGRGFGGGGCGCN' A
#
# COMPACT_ATOMS: atom_id res chain seq x y z
N MET A 1 -36.20 -23.57 19.93
CA MET A 1 -36.60 -22.16 20.10
C MET A 1 -35.56 -21.48 20.98
N GLN A 2 -34.60 -20.74 20.41
CA GLN A 2 -33.59 -20.02 21.18
C GLN A 2 -34.22 -18.76 21.76
N THR A 3 -34.11 -18.55 23.07
CA THR A 3 -34.67 -17.40 23.78
C THR A 3 -33.96 -16.11 23.35
N PRO A 4 -34.65 -14.95 23.32
CA PRO A 4 -34.08 -13.69 22.83
C PRO A 4 -32.82 -13.25 23.60
N LEU A 5 -32.71 -13.67 24.87
CA LEU A 5 -31.59 -13.36 25.75
C LEU A 5 -30.29 -14.08 25.38
N SER A 6 -30.33 -15.25 24.72
CA SER A 6 -29.11 -15.98 24.33
C SER A 6 -28.42 -15.38 23.09
N ARG A 7 -29.08 -14.46 22.38
CA ARG A 7 -28.56 -13.77 21.19
C ARG A 7 -27.86 -12.45 21.49
N LEU A 8 -28.05 -11.90 22.69
CA LEU A 8 -27.38 -10.66 23.14
C LEU A 8 -25.85 -10.70 23.00
N PRO A 9 -25.12 -11.72 23.48
CA PRO A 9 -23.66 -11.73 23.36
C PRO A 9 -23.21 -11.81 21.90
N GLN A 10 -23.95 -12.53 21.05
CA GLN A 10 -23.64 -12.61 19.62
C GLN A 10 -23.82 -11.27 18.91
N LEU A 11 -24.88 -10.54 19.25
CA LEU A 11 -25.12 -9.19 18.71
C LEU A 11 -24.02 -8.22 19.16
N VAL A 12 -23.64 -8.22 20.44
CA VAL A 12 -22.56 -7.37 20.97
C VAL A 12 -21.24 -7.64 20.24
N THR A 13 -20.84 -8.91 20.12
CA THR A 13 -19.62 -9.29 19.40
C THR A 13 -19.66 -8.85 17.94
N CYS A 14 -20.78 -9.04 17.25
CA CYS A 14 -20.93 -8.63 15.85
C CYS A 14 -20.80 -7.11 15.69
N THR A 15 -21.39 -6.34 16.61
CA THR A 15 -21.33 -4.87 16.61
C THR A 15 -19.89 -4.37 16.82
N LEU A 16 -19.15 -4.98 17.76
CA LEU A 16 -17.76 -4.65 18.02
C LEU A 16 -16.85 -4.97 16.83
N LEU A 17 -17.08 -6.09 16.14
CA LEU A 17 -16.33 -6.44 14.94
C LEU A 17 -16.55 -5.41 13.83
N VAL A 18 -17.79 -5.01 13.56
CA VAL A 18 -18.09 -4.00 12.53
C VAL A 18 -17.45 -2.65 12.88
N ALA A 19 -17.47 -2.24 14.16
CA ALA A 19 -16.84 -1.01 14.61
C ALA A 19 -15.31 -1.03 14.44
N ALA A 20 -14.65 -2.18 14.59
CA ALA A 20 -13.21 -2.31 14.39
C ALA A 20 -12.77 -2.12 12.93
N LEU A 21 -13.68 -2.30 11.96
CA LEU A 21 -13.42 -2.03 10.54
C LEU A 21 -13.70 -0.57 10.15
N ALA A 22 -14.25 0.26 11.05
CA ALA A 22 -14.58 1.66 10.78
C ALA A 22 -13.35 2.59 10.96
N GLY A 23 -12.32 2.40 10.12
CA GLY A 23 -11.11 3.23 10.11
C GLY A 23 -10.96 4.15 8.89
N CYS A 24 -11.81 4.00 7.87
CA CYS A 24 -11.67 4.74 6.62
C CYS A 24 -12.29 6.14 6.73
N THR A 25 -11.48 7.18 6.51
CA THR A 25 -11.92 8.58 6.46
C THR A 25 -11.40 9.23 5.18
N LEU A 26 -12.26 10.02 4.53
CA LEU A 26 -11.89 10.84 3.38
C LEU A 26 -11.24 12.12 3.89
N VAL A 27 -9.93 12.22 3.74
CA VAL A 27 -9.16 13.43 4.08
C VAL A 27 -8.99 14.32 2.85
N LYS A 28 -9.01 15.63 3.07
CA LYS A 28 -8.75 16.61 2.00
C LYS A 28 -7.31 16.48 1.51
N PRO A 29 -7.01 16.78 0.23
CA PRO A 29 -5.66 16.63 -0.31
C PRO A 29 -4.55 17.32 0.51
N TRP A 30 -4.81 18.53 1.04
CA TRP A 30 -3.86 19.29 1.86
C TRP A 30 -3.73 18.78 3.31
N GLU A 31 -4.63 17.92 3.79
CA GLU A 31 -4.48 17.25 5.10
C GLU A 31 -3.43 16.13 5.04
N ARG A 32 -2.99 15.73 3.83
CA ARG A 32 -1.91 14.76 3.60
C ARG A 32 -0.51 15.39 3.49
N ASP A 33 -0.40 16.72 3.43
CA ASP A 33 0.88 17.43 3.20
C ASP A 33 1.94 17.12 4.26
N LEU A 34 1.52 16.94 5.52
CA LEU A 34 2.46 16.69 6.62
C LEU A 34 3.02 15.25 6.64
N HIS A 35 2.47 14.33 5.83
CA HIS A 35 2.87 12.93 5.84
C HIS A 35 3.99 12.60 4.85
N ALA A 36 4.23 13.44 3.84
CA ALA A 36 5.34 13.31 2.90
C ALA A 36 6.29 14.49 3.09
N ARG A 37 7.02 14.48 4.22
CA ARG A 37 7.95 15.56 4.53
C ARG A 37 9.08 15.61 3.48
N PRO A 38 9.72 16.77 3.26
CA PRO A 38 10.83 16.88 2.31
C PRO A 38 11.99 15.91 2.58
N ASP A 39 12.23 15.54 3.84
CA ASP A 39 13.23 14.55 4.26
C ASP A 39 12.85 13.09 3.96
N MET A 40 11.63 12.84 3.48
CA MET A 40 11.16 11.52 3.02
C MET A 40 11.26 11.37 1.50
N GLN A 41 11.81 12.35 0.78
CA GLN A 41 12.07 12.22 -0.65
C GLN A 41 13.25 11.26 -0.85
N PRO A 42 13.14 10.29 -1.78
CA PRO A 42 14.21 9.36 -2.05
C PRO A 42 15.43 10.11 -2.58
N ASP A 43 16.59 9.77 -2.06
CA ASP A 43 17.84 10.31 -2.57
C ASP A 43 18.33 9.52 -3.80
N SER A 44 19.47 9.92 -4.37
CA SER A 44 20.03 9.24 -5.53
C SER A 44 20.38 7.77 -5.28
N LEU A 45 20.71 7.40 -4.03
CA LEU A 45 21.07 6.04 -3.66
C LEU A 45 19.81 5.18 -3.52
N ASP A 46 18.76 5.70 -2.89
CA ASP A 46 17.47 5.02 -2.78
C ASP A 46 16.93 4.67 -4.17
N ILE A 47 16.95 5.63 -5.11
CA ILE A 47 16.52 5.43 -6.49
C ILE A 47 17.36 4.36 -7.20
N ALA A 48 18.68 4.39 -7.02
CA ALA A 48 19.59 3.44 -7.65
C ALA A 48 19.39 2.01 -7.13
N ILE A 49 19.12 1.84 -5.84
CA ILE A 49 18.83 0.54 -5.22
C ILE A 49 17.47 0.01 -5.71
N ASP A 50 16.45 0.85 -5.76
CA ASP A 50 15.13 0.47 -6.28
C ASP A 50 15.20 0.05 -7.74
N GLU A 51 15.96 0.79 -8.55
CA GLU A 51 16.23 0.44 -9.95
C GLU A 51 16.99 -0.89 -10.06
N HIS A 52 18.01 -1.12 -9.23
CA HIS A 52 18.74 -2.39 -9.19
C HIS A 52 17.85 -3.58 -8.84
N ILE A 53 16.97 -3.41 -7.84
CA ILE A 53 16.00 -4.44 -7.43
C ILE A 53 14.98 -4.69 -8.56
N TYR A 54 14.47 -3.62 -9.18
CA TYR A 54 13.51 -3.68 -10.27
C TYR A 54 14.08 -4.44 -11.47
N PHE A 55 15.26 -4.06 -11.94
CA PHE A 55 15.94 -4.77 -13.04
C PHE A 55 16.24 -6.23 -12.71
N SER A 56 16.66 -6.52 -11.47
CA SER A 56 16.97 -7.89 -11.05
C SER A 56 15.72 -8.78 -11.02
N LYS A 57 14.55 -8.21 -10.75
CA LYS A 57 13.26 -8.93 -10.69
C LYS A 57 12.56 -8.99 -12.05
N GLU A 58 12.65 -7.92 -12.84
CA GLU A 58 11.84 -7.69 -14.04
C GLU A 58 12.69 -7.62 -15.32
N ALA A 59 13.81 -8.36 -15.37
CA ALA A 59 14.82 -8.39 -16.44
C ALA A 59 14.31 -8.66 -17.89
N SER A 60 12.99 -8.65 -18.14
CA SER A 60 12.35 -8.79 -19.45
C SER A 60 11.81 -7.48 -20.06
N SER A 61 11.70 -6.38 -19.31
CA SER A 61 11.25 -5.09 -19.88
C SER A 61 12.04 -3.91 -19.32
N GLY A 62 12.81 -3.26 -20.19
CA GLY A 62 13.81 -2.24 -19.85
C GLY A 62 13.39 -1.15 -18.89
N GLY A 63 14.34 -0.75 -18.03
CA GLY A 63 14.17 0.30 -17.03
C GLY A 63 14.18 1.71 -17.59
N ARG A 64 14.20 2.69 -16.68
CA ARG A 64 13.77 4.08 -16.92
C ARG A 64 14.77 4.93 -17.71
N GLY A 65 15.95 4.38 -18.04
CA GLY A 65 16.97 5.00 -18.89
C GLY A 65 17.09 4.29 -20.23
N PHE A 66 17.13 5.06 -21.32
CA PHE A 66 17.37 4.61 -22.69
C PHE A 66 18.54 3.63 -22.76
N GLY A 67 18.28 2.31 -22.80
CA GLY A 67 19.32 1.29 -22.97
C GLY A 67 19.16 -0.04 -22.23
N GLY A 68 18.11 -0.26 -21.43
CA GLY A 68 17.89 -1.54 -20.75
C GLY A 68 17.22 -2.61 -21.61
N GLY A 69 17.87 -3.03 -22.71
CA GLY A 69 17.31 -4.06 -23.61
C GLY A 69 17.16 -5.43 -22.94
N GLY A 70 15.99 -6.04 -23.10
CA GLY A 70 15.86 -7.49 -23.07
C GLY A 70 16.72 -8.14 -24.17
N CYS A 71 16.77 -9.48 -24.20
CA CYS A 71 17.50 -10.29 -25.19
C CYS A 71 17.46 -9.63 -26.59
N GLY A 72 18.59 -9.11 -27.06
CA GLY A 72 18.70 -8.20 -28.21
C GLY A 72 18.33 -8.82 -29.56
N CYS A 73 17.05 -9.07 -29.78
CA CYS A 73 16.48 -9.51 -31.06
C CYS A 73 15.45 -8.48 -31.55
N ASN A 74 15.93 -7.45 -32.25
CA ASN A 74 15.54 -7.11 -33.64
C ASN A 74 16.57 -6.11 -34.21
#